data_AF-V5H6V4-F1
#
_entry.id   AF-V5H6V4-F1
#
_cell.length_a   1.000
_cell.length_b   1.000
_cell.length_c   1.000
_cell.angle_alpha   90.00
_cell.angle_beta   90.00
_cell.angle_gamma   90.00
#
_symmetry.space_group_name_H-M   'P 1'
#
loop_
_entity.id
_entity.type
_entity.pdbx_description
1 polymer ?
#
loop_
_entity_poly.entity_id
_entity_poly.type
_entity_poly.pdbx_seq_one_letter_code
_entity_poly.pdbx_strand_id
1 'polypeptide(L)'
;VDREFRCSVCGMSFSQKMNLARHMQRHTGERPYPCHLCPKRFNQKCNLERHVRCHTGEKPFHCSFCPKSFNSKSNLNRHETSHLTRMQL
;
A
#
# COMPACT_ATOMS: atom_id res chain seq x y z
N VAL A 1 -24.67 -20.12 5.93
CA VAL A 1 -23.65 -20.26 4.87
C VAL A 1 -22.92 -18.93 4.78
N ASP A 2 -21.65 -18.90 5.19
CA ASP A 2 -20.81 -17.71 5.01
C ASP A 2 -20.77 -17.40 3.50
N ARG A 3 -21.26 -16.23 3.10
CA ARG A 3 -21.39 -15.89 1.69
C ARG A 3 -20.04 -15.40 1.19
N GLU A 4 -19.24 -16.34 0.71
CA GLU A 4 -17.95 -16.02 0.09
C GLU A 4 -18.14 -15.39 -1.30
N PHE A 5 -17.34 -14.37 -1.58
CA PHE A 5 -17.25 -13.74 -2.91
C PHE A 5 -16.04 -14.31 -3.63
N ARG A 6 -16.27 -15.13 -4.67
CA ARG A 6 -15.19 -15.82 -5.40
C ARG A 6 -14.77 -15.06 -6.65
N CYS A 7 -13.46 -14.97 -6.88
CA CYS A 7 -12.91 -14.50 -8.14
C CYS A 7 -13.16 -15.51 -9.24
N SER A 8 -13.80 -15.08 -10.34
CA SER A 8 -14.06 -15.94 -11.50
C SER A 8 -12.81 -16.26 -12.32
N VAL A 9 -11.72 -15.51 -12.16
CA VAL A 9 -10.48 -15.69 -12.94
C VAL A 9 -9.49 -16.63 -12.26
N CYS A 10 -9.30 -16.50 -10.94
CA CYS A 10 -8.30 -17.30 -10.20
C CYS A 10 -8.88 -18.12 -9.04
N GLY A 11 -10.20 -18.09 -8.82
CA GLY A 11 -10.87 -18.90 -7.80
C GLY A 11 -10.65 -18.46 -6.35
N MET A 12 -9.91 -17.37 -6.09
CA MET A 12 -9.70 -16.83 -4.73
C MET A 12 -11.03 -16.37 -4.10
N SER A 13 -11.27 -16.75 -2.84
CA SER A 13 -12.42 -16.31 -2.05
C SER A 13 -12.11 -15.07 -1.22
N PHE A 14 -13.11 -14.21 -1.07
CA PHE A 14 -13.06 -13.00 -0.24
C PHE A 14 -14.30 -12.94 0.66
N SER A 15 -14.10 -12.52 1.91
CA SER A 15 -15.20 -12.31 2.87
C SER A 15 -16.08 -11.09 2.56
N GLN A 16 -15.62 -10.20 1.67
CA GLN A 16 -16.33 -8.97 1.32
C GLN A 16 -16.30 -8.71 -0.19
N LYS A 17 -17.46 -8.32 -0.75
CA LYS A 17 -17.61 -7.97 -2.17
C LYS A 17 -16.63 -6.88 -2.61
N MET A 18 -16.38 -5.88 -1.76
CA MET A 18 -15.45 -4.79 -2.09
C MET A 18 -14.01 -5.28 -2.24
N ASN A 19 -13.61 -6.29 -1.47
CA ASN A 19 -12.27 -6.89 -1.57
C ASN A 19 -12.13 -7.68 -2.86
N LEU A 20 -13.17 -8.41 -3.27
CA LEU A 20 -13.23 -9.05 -4.58
C LEU A 20 -13.17 -8.00 -5.71
N ALA A 21 -13.97 -6.94 -5.65
CA ALA A 21 -13.97 -5.89 -6.68
C ALA A 21 -12.58 -5.24 -6.84
N ARG A 22 -11.91 -4.91 -5.73
CA ARG A 22 -10.53 -4.41 -5.73
C ARG A 22 -9.54 -5.43 -6.28
N HIS A 23 -9.73 -6.71 -5.95
CA HIS A 23 -8.91 -7.78 -6.50
C HIS A 23 -9.07 -7.90 -8.02
N MET A 24 -10.28 -7.77 -8.55
CA MET A 24 -10.55 -7.85 -9.99
C MET A 24 -9.79 -6.78 -10.79
N GLN A 25 -9.48 -5.63 -10.20
CA GLN A 25 -8.63 -4.60 -10.83
C GLN A 25 -7.23 -5.12 -11.19
N ARG A 26 -6.74 -6.16 -10.52
CA ARG A 26 -5.47 -6.82 -10.89
C ARG A 26 -5.58 -7.63 -12.18
N HIS A 27 -6.77 -8.17 -12.48
CA HIS A 27 -7.03 -8.91 -13.70
C HIS A 27 -7.35 -7.99 -14.87
N THR A 28 -8.17 -6.96 -14.65
CA THR A 28 -8.56 -6.01 -15.71
C THR A 28 -7.46 -4.99 -16.01
N GLY A 29 -6.51 -4.79 -15.09
CA GLY A 29 -5.50 -3.75 -15.20
C GLY A 29 -6.05 -2.33 -14.96
N GLU A 30 -7.30 -2.20 -14.50
CA GLU A 30 -7.93 -0.91 -14.26
C GLU A 30 -7.16 -0.10 -13.19
N ARG A 31 -6.85 1.15 -13.53
CA ARG A 31 -6.13 2.09 -12.66
C ARG A 31 -6.85 3.44 -12.64
N PRO A 32 -7.98 3.53 -11.90
CA PRO A 32 -8.85 4.70 -11.96
C PRO A 32 -8.27 5.93 -11.25
N TYR A 33 -7.17 5.79 -10.51
CA TYR A 33 -6.56 6.89 -9.75
C TYR A 33 -5.29 7.42 -10.44
N PRO A 34 -5.38 8.45 -11.30
CA PRO A 34 -4.22 9.07 -11.93
C PRO A 34 -3.45 9.98 -10.95
N CYS A 35 -2.12 10.01 -11.09
CA CYS A 35 -1.30 11.04 -10.46
C CYS A 35 -1.44 12.36 -11.22
N HIS A 36 -1.55 13.48 -10.50
CA HIS A 36 -1.61 14.81 -11.12
C HIS A 36 -0.23 15.42 -11.39
N LEU A 37 0.85 14.76 -10.93
CA LEU A 37 2.23 15.23 -11.06
C LEU A 37 3.06 14.41 -12.06
N CYS A 38 2.57 13.24 -12.48
CA CYS A 38 3.22 12.41 -13.48
C CYS A 38 2.23 11.46 -14.18
N PRO A 39 2.62 10.78 -15.27
CA PRO A 39 1.74 9.88 -16.01
C PRO A 39 1.32 8.59 -15.27
N LYS A 40 1.79 8.36 -14.03
CA LYS A 40 1.50 7.11 -13.30
C LYS A 40 0.04 7.06 -12.85
N ARG A 41 -0.54 5.86 -12.90
CA ARG A 41 -1.90 5.55 -12.44
C ARG A 41 -1.88 4.41 -11.43
N PHE A 42 -2.82 4.43 -10.49
CA PHE A 42 -2.94 3.47 -9.39
C PHE A 42 -4.33 2.84 -9.37
N ASN A 43 -4.39 1.61 -8.88
CA ASN A 43 -5.64 0.88 -8.66
C ASN A 43 -6.34 1.26 -7.35
N GLN A 44 -5.64 1.90 -6.42
CA GLN A 44 -6.18 2.31 -5.12
C GLN A 44 -5.79 3.74 -4.77
N LYS A 45 -6.71 4.48 -4.16
CA LYS A 45 -6.49 5.87 -3.72
C LYS A 45 -5.33 6.00 -2.73
N CYS A 46 -5.26 5.13 -1.72
CA CYS A 46 -4.16 5.16 -0.74
C CYS A 46 -2.77 4.94 -1.36
N ASN A 47 -2.69 4.16 -2.45
CA ASN A 47 -1.45 3.97 -3.20
C ASN A 47 -1.05 5.24 -3.95
N LEU A 48 -2.03 5.94 -4.54
CA LEU A 48 -1.81 7.25 -5.16
C LEU A 48 -1.35 8.28 -4.13
N GLU A 49 -2.04 8.42 -3.00
CA GLU A 49 -1.67 9.37 -1.94
C GLU A 49 -0.25 9.13 -1.44
N ARG A 50 0.10 7.87 -1.14
CA ARG A 50 1.48 7.50 -0.78
C ARG A 50 2.49 7.85 -1.88
N HIS A 51 2.13 7.67 -3.15
CA HIS A 51 3.00 8.01 -4.27
C HIS A 51 3.20 9.53 -4.41
N VAL A 52 2.16 10.34 -4.21
CA VAL A 52 2.25 11.80 -4.26
C VAL A 52 3.28 12.33 -3.25
N ARG A 53 3.40 11.70 -2.08
CA ARG A 53 4.46 12.03 -1.10
C ARG A 53 5.88 11.91 -1.64
N CYS A 54 6.10 11.08 -2.66
CA CYS A 54 7.41 10.99 -3.32
C CYS A 54 7.72 12.22 -4.18
N HIS A 55 6.70 12.93 -4.67
CA HIS A 55 6.88 14.18 -5.40
C HIS A 55 7.04 15.36 -4.44
N THR A 56 6.24 15.41 -3.37
CA THR A 56 6.27 16.52 -2.41
C THR A 56 7.40 16.42 -1.39
N GLY A 57 7.99 15.23 -1.22
CA GLY A 57 8.99 14.97 -0.19
C GLY A 57 8.40 14.79 1.21
N GLU A 58 7.07 14.76 1.36
CA GLU A 58 6.39 14.59 2.65
C GLU A 58 6.77 13.24 3.31
N LYS A 59 7.19 13.31 4.56
CA LYS A 59 7.62 12.14 5.36
C LYS A 59 6.93 12.14 6.73
N PRO A 60 5.62 11.81 6.79
CA PRO A 60 4.84 11.94 8.02
C PRO A 60 5.15 10.86 9.07
N PHE A 61 5.94 9.84 8.72
CA PHE A 61 6.26 8.73 9.62
C PHE A 61 7.67 8.88 10.17
N HIS A 62 7.79 9.25 11.44
CA HIS A 62 9.07 9.48 12.11
C HIS A 62 9.55 8.22 12.84
N CYS A 63 10.85 7.95 12.80
CA CYS A 63 11.45 6.85 13.55
C CYS A 63 11.57 7.18 15.03
N SER A 64 11.26 6.21 15.87
CA SER A 64 11.33 6.36 17.33
C SER A 64 12.76 6.32 17.88
N PHE A 65 13.73 5.82 17.10
CA PHE A 65 15.11 5.57 17.54
C PHE A 65 16.15 6.51 16.90
N CYS A 66 15.79 7.22 15.82
CA CYS A 66 16.71 8.14 15.15
C CYS A 66 15.96 9.23 14.37
N PRO A 67 16.65 10.29 13.88
CA PRO A 67 16.01 11.41 13.19
C PRO A 67 15.41 11.09 11.80
N LYS A 68 15.48 9.82 11.34
CA LYS A 68 14.99 9.45 10.01
C LYS A 68 13.46 9.48 9.96
N SER A 69 12.93 9.90 8.82
CA SER A 69 11.49 9.91 8.55
C SER A 69 11.17 9.33 7.17
N PHE A 70 9.98 8.78 7.02
CA PHE A 70 9.57 7.97 5.87
C PHE A 70 8.22 8.43 5.30
N ASN A 71 8.03 8.20 4.00
CA ASN A 71 6.78 8.51 3.29
C ASN A 71 5.68 7.44 3.47
N SER A 72 6.01 6.29 4.08
CA SER A 72 5.08 5.21 4.33
C SER A 72 5.39 4.44 5.61
N LYS A 73 4.35 3.99 6.31
CA LYS A 73 4.43 3.22 7.55
C LYS A 73 5.20 1.90 7.37
N SER A 74 5.01 1.20 6.25
CA SER A 74 5.73 -0.05 5.98
C SER A 74 7.25 0.15 5.90
N ASN A 75 7.70 1.25 5.30
CA ASN A 75 9.13 1.59 5.25
C ASN A 75 9.67 1.94 6.64
N LEU A 76 8.89 2.68 7.44
CA LEU A 76 9.23 2.95 8.84
C LEU A 76 9.37 1.65 9.64
N ASN A 77 8.37 0.78 9.61
CA ASN A 77 8.38 -0.48 10.37
C ASN A 77 9.62 -1.33 10.04
N ARG A 78 9.95 -1.48 8.75
CA ARG A 78 11.14 -2.22 8.31
C ARG A 78 12.44 -1.55 8.79
N HIS A 79 12.45 -0.22 8.85
CA HIS A 79 13.59 0.51 9.40
C HIS A 79 13.71 0.30 10.92
N GLU A 80 12.60 0.38 11.66
CA GLU A 80 12.59 0.17 13.11
C GLU A 80 13.02 -1.25 13.49
N THR A 81 12.61 -2.27 12.73
CA THR A 81 13.12 -3.63 12.95
C THR A 81 14.65 -3.72 12.84
N SER A 82 15.28 -2.88 11.99
CA SER A 82 16.74 -2.86 11.87
C SER A 82 17.46 -2.27 13.08
N HIS A 83 16.79 -1.43 13.86
CA HIS A 83 17.33 -0.95 15.15
C HIS A 83 17.26 -2.07 16.18
N LEU A 84 16.13 -2.77 16.25
CA LEU A 84 15.95 -3.88 17.20
C LEU A 84 16.93 -5.02 16.96
N THR A 85 17.24 -5.35 15.70
CA THR A 85 18.26 -6.37 15.38
C THR A 85 19.69 -5.91 15.68
N ARG A 86 19.94 -4.60 15.74
CA ARG A 86 21.27 -4.01 16.02
C ARG A 86 21.51 -3.77 17.50
N MET A 87 20.49 -3.82 18.35
CA MET A 87 20.61 -3.72 19.81
C MET A 87 20.82 -5.10 20.49
N GLN A 88 21.08 -6.16 19.72
CA GLN A 88 21.35 -7.53 20.20
C GLN A 88 22.81 -7.98 19.98
N LEU A 89 23.72 -7.05 19.73
CA LEU A 89 25.18 -7.22 19.81
C LEU A 89 25.73 -6.19 20.79
#